data_AF-A0A1G7HM50-F1
#
_entry.id   AF-A0A1G7HM50-F1
#
_cell.length_a   1.000
_cell.length_b   1.000
_cell.length_c   1.000
_cell.angle_alpha   90.00
_cell.angle_beta   90.00
_cell.angle_gamma   90.00
#
_symmetry.space_group_name_H-M   'P 1'
#
loop_
_entity.id
_entity.type
_entity.pdbx_description
1 polymer ?
#
loop_
_entity_poly.entity_id
_entity_poly.type
_entity_poly.pdbx_seq_one_letter_code
_entity_poly.pdbx_strand_id
1 'polypeptide(L)'
;MKENLTIAIQAALEAGIEIMKVYAAPFSVKQKEDCSPVTLADTKANDVITRYLEKTKDPIISEESKQIAYADRKEWTHYWLVDPLDGTKEFVSRNGEFTVNIALIVNGIPKLGVIYIPVTKTLYFTGSDMASAYKVVLSKHDCTPAEIFSNASEIFPETKPTSEVKILGSRSHLTVETEVFISEEKKKSTIQFVQKGSSLKFCLLAEGLAHIYPRFSPTMEWDTGAGHAICNAVGIEVIDVTTQKPLQYNKEILINNSFICRTKRDIIK
;
A
#
# COMPACT_ATOMS: atom_id res chain seq x y z
N MET A 1 -12.78 -7.66 13.73
CA MET A 1 -12.15 -7.69 12.39
C MET A 1 -13.06 -7.21 11.28
N LYS A 2 -14.27 -7.77 11.06
CA LYS A 2 -15.21 -7.26 10.05
C LYS A 2 -15.59 -5.78 10.28
N GLU A 3 -15.79 -5.39 11.53
CA GLU A 3 -16.04 -3.99 11.91
C GLU A 3 -14.85 -3.09 11.59
N ASN A 4 -13.64 -3.42 12.08
CA ASN A 4 -12.40 -2.69 11.75
C ASN A 4 -12.17 -2.55 10.23
N LEU A 5 -12.45 -3.61 9.45
CA LEU A 5 -12.36 -3.55 7.99
C LEU A 5 -13.36 -2.56 7.40
N THR A 6 -14.60 -2.58 7.88
CA THR A 6 -15.64 -1.66 7.44
C THR A 6 -15.25 -0.21 7.75
N ILE A 7 -14.74 0.04 8.95
CA ILE A 7 -14.27 1.37 9.38
C ILE A 7 -13.10 1.84 8.50
N ALA A 8 -12.09 0.98 8.26
CA ALA A 8 -10.94 1.31 7.43
C ALA A 8 -11.31 1.59 5.97
N ILE A 9 -12.23 0.79 5.40
CA ILE A 9 -12.76 1.03 4.04
C ILE A 9 -13.45 2.38 3.96
N GLN A 10 -14.34 2.69 4.91
CA GLN A 10 -15.04 3.98 4.92
C GLN A 10 -14.06 5.15 5.08
N ALA A 11 -13.07 5.01 5.97
CA ALA A 11 -12.01 6.00 6.17
C ALA A 11 -11.24 6.28 4.86
N ALA A 12 -10.86 5.24 4.13
CA ALA A 12 -10.12 5.38 2.88
C ALA A 12 -10.95 6.05 1.77
N LEU A 13 -12.25 5.75 1.68
CA LEU A 13 -13.13 6.37 0.68
C LEU A 13 -13.37 7.86 0.97
N GLU A 14 -13.64 8.20 2.23
CA GLU A 14 -13.87 9.59 2.67
C GLU A 14 -12.59 10.44 2.51
N ALA A 15 -11.43 9.88 2.85
CA ALA A 15 -10.15 10.52 2.54
C ALA A 15 -9.98 10.73 1.04
N GLY A 16 -10.31 9.71 0.23
CA GLY A 16 -10.30 9.82 -1.22
C GLY A 16 -11.18 10.96 -1.76
N ILE A 17 -12.34 11.22 -1.13
CA ILE A 17 -13.21 12.36 -1.48
C ILE A 17 -12.47 13.69 -1.23
N GLU A 18 -11.86 13.87 -0.06
CA GLU A 18 -11.12 15.08 0.27
C GLU A 18 -9.89 15.29 -0.63
N ILE A 19 -9.15 14.22 -0.90
CA ILE A 19 -8.01 14.24 -1.83
C ILE A 19 -8.48 14.68 -3.21
N MET A 20 -9.57 14.10 -3.73
CA MET A 20 -10.08 14.42 -5.07
C MET A 20 -10.63 15.85 -5.17
N LYS A 21 -11.17 16.44 -4.09
CA LYS A 21 -11.55 17.86 -4.06
C LYS A 21 -10.34 18.77 -4.30
N VAL A 22 -9.20 18.46 -3.68
CA VAL A 22 -7.96 19.22 -3.87
C VAL A 22 -7.33 18.92 -5.23
N TYR A 23 -7.31 17.65 -5.64
CA TYR A 23 -6.75 17.22 -6.92
C TYR A 23 -7.46 17.83 -8.13
N ALA A 24 -8.78 18.02 -8.06
CA ALA A 24 -9.59 18.65 -9.11
C ALA A 24 -9.39 20.16 -9.22
N ALA A 25 -8.97 20.84 -8.14
CA ALA A 25 -8.72 22.27 -8.15
C ALA A 25 -7.47 22.61 -8.99
N PRO A 26 -7.40 23.78 -9.64
CA PRO A 26 -6.21 24.20 -10.37
C PRO A 26 -5.08 24.51 -9.39
N PHE A 27 -3.92 23.86 -9.57
CA PHE A 27 -2.71 24.22 -8.83
C PHE A 27 -1.47 24.05 -9.70
N SER A 28 -0.46 24.90 -9.49
CA SER A 28 0.81 24.87 -10.21
C SER A 28 1.89 24.11 -9.41
N VAL A 29 2.65 23.26 -10.08
CA VAL A 29 3.78 22.46 -9.52
C VAL A 29 4.84 23.32 -8.80
N LYS A 30 4.88 24.64 -9.06
CA LYS A 30 5.87 25.58 -8.50
C LYS A 30 5.55 26.16 -7.12
N GLN A 31 4.43 25.82 -6.47
CA GLN A 31 4.14 26.34 -5.13
C GLN A 31 4.96 25.61 -4.06
N LYS A 32 5.81 26.37 -3.37
CA LYS A 32 6.81 25.91 -2.40
C LYS A 32 6.25 25.65 -1.00
N GLU A 33 6.72 24.52 -0.48
CA GLU A 33 7.33 24.25 0.83
C GLU A 33 6.51 24.26 2.13
N ASP A 34 5.40 24.99 2.31
CA ASP A 34 4.64 24.90 3.59
C ASP A 34 3.11 24.94 3.48
N CYS A 35 2.55 25.11 2.27
CA CYS A 35 1.10 25.12 2.02
C CYS A 35 0.79 24.52 0.63
N SER A 36 1.54 23.48 0.25
CA SER A 36 1.38 22.90 -1.08
C SER A 36 0.01 22.21 -1.21
N PRO A 37 -0.54 22.09 -2.43
CA PRO A 37 -1.78 21.34 -2.67
C PRO A 37 -1.69 19.90 -2.17
N VAL A 38 -0.49 19.30 -2.17
CA VAL A 38 -0.30 17.95 -1.64
C VAL A 38 -0.38 17.96 -0.11
N THR A 39 0.30 18.88 0.57
CA THR A 39 0.17 19.08 2.04
C THR A 39 -1.28 19.26 2.47
N LEU A 40 -2.07 20.05 1.73
CA LEU A 40 -3.49 20.24 2.02
C LEU A 40 -4.30 18.95 1.85
N ALA A 41 -4.03 18.18 0.79
CA ALA A 41 -4.71 16.92 0.54
C ALA A 41 -4.35 15.88 1.61
N ASP A 42 -3.07 15.76 1.94
CA ASP A 42 -2.53 14.91 3.00
C ASP A 42 -3.14 15.20 4.37
N THR A 43 -3.11 16.46 4.82
CA THR A 43 -3.68 16.86 6.11
C THR A 43 -5.18 16.53 6.18
N LYS A 44 -5.94 16.86 5.13
CA LYS A 44 -7.39 16.57 5.09
C LYS A 44 -7.69 15.07 5.10
N ALA A 45 -6.92 14.29 4.34
CA ALA A 45 -7.04 12.85 4.31
C ALA A 45 -6.74 12.25 5.70
N ASN A 46 -5.66 12.71 6.33
CA ASN A 46 -5.25 12.27 7.66
C ASN A 46 -6.32 12.55 8.72
N ASP A 47 -6.88 13.77 8.74
CA ASP A 47 -7.92 14.18 9.70
C ASP A 47 -9.16 13.29 9.59
N VAL A 48 -9.58 12.99 8.35
CA VAL A 48 -10.70 12.10 8.08
C VAL A 48 -10.39 10.69 8.56
N ILE A 49 -9.25 10.12 8.14
CA ILE A 49 -8.89 8.74 8.50
C ILE A 49 -8.81 8.58 10.02
N THR A 50 -8.10 9.50 10.68
CA THR A 50 -7.91 9.49 12.14
C THR A 50 -9.26 9.49 12.86
N ARG A 51 -10.20 10.37 12.48
CA ARG A 51 -11.55 10.42 13.08
C ARG A 51 -12.32 9.11 12.95
N TYR A 52 -12.13 8.36 11.87
CA TYR A 52 -12.77 7.05 11.72
C TYR A 52 -12.08 6.00 12.58
N LEU A 53 -10.75 5.96 12.58
CA LEU A 53 -9.95 4.95 13.28
C LEU A 53 -9.96 5.13 14.80
N GLU A 54 -10.08 6.36 15.32
CA GLU A 54 -10.24 6.64 16.76
C GLU A 54 -11.43 5.87 17.39
N LYS A 55 -12.46 5.56 16.59
CA LYS A 55 -13.62 4.77 17.04
C LYS A 55 -13.24 3.33 17.44
N THR A 56 -12.15 2.79 16.91
CA THR A 56 -11.67 1.43 17.26
C THR A 56 -10.91 1.42 18.57
N LYS A 57 -10.49 2.59 19.08
CA LYS A 57 -9.66 2.78 20.28
C LYS A 57 -8.24 2.19 20.18
N ASP A 58 -7.86 1.69 19.01
CA ASP A 58 -6.49 1.28 18.74
C ASP A 58 -5.63 2.53 18.48
N PRO A 59 -4.35 2.54 18.90
CA PRO A 59 -3.44 3.62 18.56
C PRO A 59 -3.22 3.76 17.05
N ILE A 60 -2.77 4.94 16.60
CA ILE A 60 -2.57 5.26 15.20
C ILE A 60 -1.15 5.81 15.01
N ILE A 61 -0.41 5.25 14.05
CA ILE A 61 0.80 5.82 13.48
C ILE A 61 0.45 6.26 12.07
N SER A 62 0.50 7.56 11.81
CA SER A 62 0.30 8.13 10.49
C SER A 62 1.53 8.94 10.07
N GLU A 63 1.82 8.96 8.77
CA GLU A 63 2.87 9.83 8.19
C GLU A 63 2.70 11.29 8.63
N GLU A 64 1.47 11.78 8.58
CA GLU A 64 1.11 13.19 8.83
C GLU A 64 0.96 13.54 10.32
N SER A 65 1.00 12.54 11.20
CA SER A 65 0.85 12.75 12.64
C SER A 65 2.21 12.93 13.32
N LYS A 66 2.21 13.65 14.45
CA LYS A 66 3.42 13.77 15.27
C LYS A 66 3.92 12.38 15.66
N GLN A 67 5.17 12.09 15.30
CA GLN A 67 5.76 10.79 15.57
C GLN A 67 5.84 10.52 17.07
N ILE A 68 5.36 9.34 17.44
CA ILE A 68 5.30 8.86 18.83
C ILE A 68 6.65 8.22 19.17
N ALA A 69 7.22 8.60 20.31
CA ALA A 69 8.51 8.08 20.74
C ALA A 69 8.46 6.56 20.85
N TYR A 70 9.52 5.87 20.43
CA TYR A 70 9.55 4.41 20.44
C TYR A 70 9.26 3.82 21.83
N ALA A 71 9.73 4.47 22.89
CA ALA A 71 9.47 4.07 24.27
C ALA A 71 7.98 3.96 24.61
N ASP A 72 7.13 4.78 23.98
CA ASP A 72 5.68 4.82 24.25
C ASP A 72 4.90 3.81 23.40
N ARG A 73 5.46 3.37 22.26
CA ARG A 73 4.78 2.47 21.31
C ARG A 73 5.38 1.07 21.20
N LYS A 74 6.58 0.81 21.73
CA LYS A 74 7.30 -0.47 21.56
C LYS A 74 6.51 -1.70 22.05
N GLU A 75 5.62 -1.51 23.04
CA GLU A 75 4.78 -2.58 23.61
C GLU A 75 3.41 -2.68 22.92
N TRP A 76 3.12 -1.86 21.91
CA TRP A 76 1.85 -1.93 21.19
C TRP A 76 1.77 -3.22 20.38
N THR A 77 0.81 -4.05 20.76
CA THR A 77 0.51 -5.30 20.06
C THR A 77 -0.53 -5.12 18.96
N HIS A 78 -1.30 -4.03 19.00
CA HIS A 78 -2.33 -3.67 18.02
C HIS A 78 -2.28 -2.17 17.76
N TYR A 79 -2.17 -1.75 16.50
CA TYR A 79 -2.25 -0.34 16.10
C TYR A 79 -2.54 -0.20 14.60
N TRP A 80 -3.08 0.96 14.22
CA TRP A 80 -3.26 1.36 12.84
C TRP A 80 -2.02 2.04 12.29
N LEU A 81 -1.66 1.71 11.06
CA LEU A 81 -0.57 2.30 10.32
C LEU A 81 -1.12 2.92 9.04
N VAL A 82 -0.90 4.20 8.85
CA VAL A 82 -1.60 5.02 7.86
C VAL A 82 -0.62 5.85 7.04
N ASP A 83 -0.80 5.79 5.73
CA ASP A 83 -0.29 6.77 4.78
C ASP A 83 -1.51 7.39 4.07
N PRO A 84 -1.87 8.65 4.40
CA PRO A 84 -3.05 9.30 3.86
C PRO A 84 -2.97 9.55 2.34
N LEU A 85 -1.76 9.71 1.78
CA LEU A 85 -1.53 9.99 0.36
C LEU A 85 -0.12 9.54 -0.06
N ASP A 86 0.00 8.25 -0.39
CA ASP A 86 1.23 7.72 -0.98
C ASP A 86 1.29 8.10 -2.46
N GLY A 87 2.45 8.54 -2.93
CA GLY A 87 2.65 9.02 -4.28
C GLY A 87 2.49 10.55 -4.40
N THR A 88 3.09 11.31 -3.48
CA THR A 88 3.18 12.78 -3.53
C THR A 88 3.64 13.29 -4.90
N LYS A 89 4.64 12.63 -5.53
CA LYS A 89 5.14 12.99 -6.87
C LYS A 89 4.10 12.73 -7.96
N GLU A 90 3.39 11.61 -7.87
CA GLU A 90 2.29 11.20 -8.74
C GLU A 90 1.09 12.15 -8.65
N PHE A 91 0.78 12.62 -7.44
CA PHE A 91 -0.23 13.64 -7.19
C PHE A 91 0.15 14.98 -7.82
N VAL A 92 1.36 15.48 -7.53
CA VAL A 92 1.83 16.78 -8.04
C VAL A 92 1.97 16.77 -9.57
N SER A 93 2.44 15.65 -10.15
CA SER A 93 2.57 15.49 -11.61
C SER A 93 1.25 15.17 -12.33
N ARG A 94 0.14 15.04 -11.58
CA ARG A 94 -1.19 14.73 -12.11
C ARG A 94 -1.25 13.46 -12.97
N ASN A 95 -0.49 12.42 -12.62
CA ASN A 95 -0.52 11.15 -13.35
C ASN A 95 -1.54 10.14 -12.79
N GLY A 96 -2.10 10.43 -11.61
CA GLY A 96 -3.20 9.68 -11.01
C GLY A 96 -2.81 8.36 -10.34
N GLU A 97 -1.52 8.09 -10.16
CA GLU A 97 -0.98 6.87 -9.54
C GLU A 97 -0.64 7.06 -8.05
N PHE A 98 -1.53 7.68 -7.27
CA PHE A 98 -1.43 7.86 -5.82
C PHE A 98 -2.52 7.07 -5.08
N THR A 99 -2.27 6.74 -3.81
CA THR A 99 -3.15 5.88 -3.01
C THR A 99 -3.34 6.35 -1.58
N VAL A 100 -4.42 5.89 -0.95
CA VAL A 100 -4.60 5.93 0.50
C VAL A 100 -4.26 4.54 1.04
N ASN A 101 -3.39 4.43 2.03
CA ASN A 101 -3.01 3.16 2.65
C ASN A 101 -3.38 3.13 4.13
N ILE A 102 -4.16 2.11 4.52
CA ILE A 102 -4.53 1.88 5.92
C ILE A 102 -4.29 0.42 6.25
N ALA A 103 -3.52 0.16 7.31
CA ALA A 103 -3.23 -1.19 7.78
C ALA A 103 -3.47 -1.34 9.27
N LEU A 104 -3.99 -2.50 9.68
CA LEU A 104 -3.99 -2.91 11.09
C LEU A 104 -2.81 -3.85 11.31
N ILE A 105 -1.88 -3.43 12.17
CA ILE A 105 -0.74 -4.23 12.58
C ILE A 105 -1.08 -4.96 13.88
N VAL A 106 -0.81 -6.26 13.91
CA VAL A 106 -0.99 -7.12 15.09
C VAL A 106 0.31 -7.88 15.34
N ASN A 107 0.92 -7.66 16.51
CA ASN A 107 2.20 -8.24 16.92
C ASN A 107 3.29 -8.06 15.86
N GLY A 108 3.42 -6.85 15.31
CA GLY A 108 4.40 -6.52 14.27
C GLY A 108 4.09 -7.09 12.89
N ILE A 109 2.93 -7.70 12.68
CA ILE A 109 2.50 -8.31 11.40
C ILE A 109 1.25 -7.59 10.87
N PRO A 110 1.22 -7.17 9.60
CA PRO A 110 0.05 -6.54 9.01
C PRO A 110 -1.03 -7.60 8.77
N LYS A 111 -2.20 -7.44 9.38
CA LYS A 111 -3.32 -8.40 9.35
C LYS A 111 -4.49 -7.93 8.51
N LEU A 112 -4.67 -6.62 8.40
CA LEU A 112 -5.70 -5.99 7.59
C LEU A 112 -5.04 -4.91 6.77
N GLY A 113 -5.37 -4.84 5.49
CA GLY A 113 -4.91 -3.78 4.60
C GLY A 113 -6.05 -3.27 3.75
N VAL A 114 -6.09 -1.96 3.56
CA VAL A 114 -6.95 -1.25 2.61
C VAL A 114 -6.07 -0.32 1.80
N ILE A 115 -6.11 -0.48 0.48
CA ILE A 115 -5.50 0.45 -0.47
C ILE A 115 -6.61 1.01 -1.36
N TYR A 116 -6.78 2.33 -1.34
CA TYR A 116 -7.72 3.00 -2.24
C TYR A 116 -6.99 3.85 -3.26
N ILE A 117 -7.39 3.72 -4.53
CA ILE A 117 -6.89 4.51 -5.66
C ILE A 117 -8.01 5.50 -6.05
N PRO A 118 -7.97 6.76 -5.59
CA PRO A 118 -9.10 7.67 -5.77
C PRO A 118 -9.42 7.95 -7.24
N VAL A 119 -8.41 8.17 -8.08
CA VAL A 119 -8.61 8.54 -9.49
C VAL A 119 -9.38 7.48 -10.27
N THR A 120 -9.05 6.20 -10.07
CA THR A 120 -9.71 5.07 -10.74
C THR A 120 -10.89 4.52 -9.96
N LYS A 121 -11.11 5.01 -8.73
CA LYS A 121 -12.09 4.50 -7.77
C LYS A 121 -11.92 3.00 -7.50
N THR A 122 -10.68 2.52 -7.56
CA THR A 122 -10.36 1.11 -7.31
C THR A 122 -9.99 0.93 -5.86
N LEU A 123 -10.59 -0.06 -5.20
CA LEU A 123 -10.32 -0.41 -3.81
C LEU A 123 -9.79 -1.84 -3.76
N TYR A 124 -8.66 -2.02 -3.06
CA TYR A 124 -8.11 -3.31 -2.70
C TYR A 124 -8.16 -3.48 -1.19
N PHE A 125 -8.55 -4.65 -0.70
CA PHE A 125 -8.63 -4.89 0.73
C PHE A 125 -8.50 -6.37 1.09
N THR A 126 -8.02 -6.65 2.30
CA THR A 126 -8.03 -8.00 2.87
C THR A 126 -9.43 -8.43 3.28
N GLY A 127 -9.77 -9.69 3.09
CA GLY A 127 -10.96 -10.34 3.64
C GLY A 127 -10.99 -10.33 5.15
N SER A 128 -12.19 -10.47 5.74
CA SER A 128 -12.33 -10.52 7.20
C SER A 128 -11.71 -11.75 7.85
N ASP A 129 -11.39 -12.77 7.05
CA ASP A 129 -10.66 -13.99 7.41
C ASP A 129 -9.13 -13.79 7.43
N MET A 130 -8.63 -12.67 6.91
CA MET A 130 -7.20 -12.38 6.71
C MET A 130 -6.46 -13.37 5.79
N ALA A 131 -7.21 -14.18 5.04
CA ALA A 131 -6.70 -15.25 4.20
C ALA A 131 -7.23 -15.17 2.76
N SER A 132 -7.99 -14.11 2.45
CA SER A 132 -8.40 -13.72 1.11
C SER A 132 -8.15 -12.22 0.92
N ALA A 133 -8.06 -11.78 -0.33
CA ALA A 133 -8.06 -10.35 -0.66
C ALA A 133 -9.01 -10.10 -1.83
N TYR A 134 -9.48 -8.87 -1.92
CA TYR A 134 -10.52 -8.49 -2.87
C TYR A 134 -10.17 -7.18 -3.57
N LYS A 135 -10.75 -7.03 -4.75
CA LYS A 135 -10.75 -5.81 -5.54
C LYS A 135 -12.17 -5.42 -5.90
N VAL A 136 -12.46 -4.13 -5.87
CA VAL A 136 -13.68 -3.57 -6.48
C VAL A 136 -13.35 -2.26 -7.19
N VAL A 137 -14.01 -2.02 -8.32
CA VAL A 137 -14.00 -0.71 -8.99
C VAL A 137 -15.35 -0.06 -8.73
N LEU A 138 -15.36 1.08 -8.04
CA LEU A 138 -16.57 1.75 -7.60
C LEU A 138 -17.09 2.74 -8.64
N SER A 139 -18.40 2.89 -8.72
CA SER A 139 -19.04 3.91 -9.59
C SER A 139 -18.88 5.33 -9.04
N LYS A 140 -18.79 5.46 -7.71
CA LYS A 140 -18.64 6.72 -6.96
C LYS A 140 -17.78 6.51 -5.71
N HIS A 141 -17.35 7.59 -5.08
CA HIS A 141 -16.54 7.52 -3.86
C HIS A 141 -17.37 7.20 -2.61
N ASP A 142 -18.59 7.75 -2.52
CA ASP A 142 -19.52 7.52 -1.41
C ASP A 142 -20.39 6.26 -1.65
N CYS A 143 -19.73 5.11 -1.57
CA CYS A 143 -20.36 3.79 -1.63
C CYS A 143 -20.52 3.22 -0.22
N THR A 144 -21.63 2.53 0.02
CA THR A 144 -21.88 1.86 1.29
C THR A 144 -21.01 0.59 1.41
N PRO A 145 -20.67 0.14 2.63
CA PRO A 145 -19.98 -1.14 2.82
C PRO A 145 -20.71 -2.33 2.17
N ALA A 146 -22.05 -2.32 2.19
CA ALA A 146 -22.85 -3.37 1.57
C ALA A 146 -22.63 -3.45 0.04
N GLU A 147 -22.65 -2.29 -0.64
CA GLU A 147 -22.36 -2.20 -2.08
C GLU A 147 -20.92 -2.64 -2.40
N ILE A 148 -19.96 -2.30 -1.54
CA ILE A 148 -18.55 -2.68 -1.72
C ILE A 148 -18.42 -4.20 -1.64
N PHE A 149 -18.91 -4.81 -0.57
CA PHE A 149 -18.77 -6.26 -0.37
C PHE A 149 -19.55 -7.07 -1.40
N SER A 150 -20.70 -6.58 -1.90
CA SER A 150 -21.48 -7.29 -2.92
C SER A 150 -20.85 -7.28 -4.31
N ASN A 151 -20.04 -6.26 -4.63
CA ASN A 151 -19.41 -6.09 -5.94
C ASN A 151 -17.92 -6.43 -5.96
N ALA A 152 -17.34 -6.74 -4.79
CA ALA A 152 -15.96 -7.12 -4.69
C ALA A 152 -15.70 -8.50 -5.28
N SER A 153 -14.62 -8.61 -6.06
CA SER A 153 -14.14 -9.87 -6.61
C SER A 153 -12.87 -10.28 -5.87
N GLU A 154 -12.78 -11.54 -5.49
CA GLU A 154 -11.55 -12.10 -4.91
C GLU A 154 -10.42 -12.04 -5.93
N ILE A 155 -9.20 -11.75 -5.47
CA ILE A 155 -8.00 -11.65 -6.30
C ILE A 155 -6.99 -12.74 -5.94
N PHE A 156 -6.23 -13.15 -6.95
CA PHE A 156 -5.22 -14.20 -6.81
C PHE A 156 -3.96 -13.82 -7.56
N PRO A 157 -2.77 -14.12 -7.02
CA PRO A 157 -1.51 -13.89 -7.72
C PRO A 157 -1.36 -14.88 -8.88
N GLU A 158 -0.51 -14.53 -9.84
CA GLU A 158 -0.08 -15.46 -10.88
C GLU A 158 0.89 -16.48 -10.26
N THR A 159 0.51 -17.75 -10.35
CA THR A 159 1.28 -18.88 -9.80
C THR A 159 1.74 -19.84 -10.89
N LYS A 160 1.21 -19.71 -12.11
CA LYS A 160 1.59 -20.59 -13.21
C LYS A 160 3.00 -20.27 -13.67
N PRO A 161 3.81 -21.31 -13.97
CA PRO A 161 5.09 -21.10 -14.65
C PRO A 161 4.88 -20.37 -15.97
N THR A 162 5.67 -19.32 -16.20
CA THR A 162 5.67 -18.52 -17.42
C THR A 162 7.09 -18.29 -17.89
N SER A 163 7.28 -18.24 -19.21
CA SER A 163 8.55 -17.83 -19.82
C SER A 163 8.76 -16.32 -19.80
N GLU A 164 7.70 -15.54 -19.58
CA GLU A 164 7.71 -14.09 -19.47
C GLU A 164 7.39 -13.64 -18.03
N VAL A 165 8.38 -13.08 -17.35
CA VAL A 165 8.29 -12.60 -15.97
C VAL A 165 8.14 -11.08 -15.97
N LYS A 166 7.02 -10.62 -15.41
CA LYS A 166 6.74 -9.20 -15.17
C LYS A 166 7.32 -8.74 -13.84
N ILE A 167 8.29 -7.83 -13.89
CA ILE A 167 8.93 -7.21 -12.71
C ILE A 167 8.39 -5.78 -12.55
N LEU A 168 7.87 -5.49 -11.37
CA LEU A 168 7.40 -4.16 -10.99
C LEU A 168 8.55 -3.29 -10.51
N GLY A 169 8.50 -2.01 -10.86
CA GLY A 169 9.43 -1.03 -10.30
C GLY A 169 8.81 0.34 -10.16
N SER A 170 9.49 1.19 -9.39
CA SER A 170 9.07 2.57 -9.20
C SER A 170 9.19 3.35 -10.51
N ARG A 171 8.22 4.22 -10.77
CA ARG A 171 8.26 5.17 -11.89
C ARG A 171 9.29 6.28 -11.64
N SER A 172 9.46 6.70 -10.39
CA SER A 172 10.27 7.88 -10.02
C SER A 172 11.59 7.54 -9.32
N HIS A 173 11.82 6.28 -8.96
CA HIS A 173 12.97 5.85 -8.16
C HIS A 173 13.50 4.50 -8.67
N LEU A 174 14.12 4.51 -9.84
CA LEU A 174 14.89 3.35 -10.31
C LEU A 174 16.30 3.45 -9.73
N THR A 175 16.78 2.41 -9.05
CA THR A 175 18.14 2.36 -8.50
C THR A 175 19.01 1.40 -9.28
N VAL A 176 20.33 1.55 -9.16
CA VAL A 176 21.31 0.64 -9.76
C VAL A 176 21.08 -0.80 -9.29
N GLU A 177 20.75 -1.01 -8.01
CA GLU A 177 20.44 -2.33 -7.46
C GLU A 177 19.21 -2.95 -8.13
N THR A 178 18.22 -2.12 -8.49
CA THR A 178 17.03 -2.58 -9.22
C THR A 178 17.39 -3.02 -10.64
N GLU A 179 18.26 -2.26 -11.32
CA GLU A 179 18.76 -2.61 -12.65
C GLU A 179 19.59 -3.91 -12.62
N VAL A 180 20.47 -4.04 -11.63
CA VAL A 180 21.26 -5.26 -11.40
C VAL A 180 20.34 -6.45 -11.18
N PHE A 181 19.33 -6.34 -10.31
CA PHE A 181 18.37 -7.41 -10.08
C PHE A 181 17.64 -7.83 -11.37
N ILE A 182 17.17 -6.86 -12.16
CA ILE A 182 16.53 -7.12 -13.45
C ILE A 182 17.49 -7.84 -14.41
N SER A 183 18.76 -7.42 -14.44
CA SER A 183 19.78 -8.06 -15.30
C SER A 183 20.04 -9.52 -14.93
N GLU A 184 20.00 -9.86 -13.64
CA GLU A 184 20.17 -11.23 -13.16
C GLU A 184 18.94 -12.10 -13.48
N GLU A 185 17.73 -11.56 -13.38
CA GLU A 185 16.50 -12.28 -13.75
C GLU A 185 16.39 -12.49 -15.27
N LYS A 186 16.90 -11.56 -16.08
CA LYS A 186 16.99 -11.71 -17.55
C LYS A 186 17.81 -12.91 -18.01
N LYS A 187 18.74 -13.41 -17.18
CA LYS A 187 19.51 -14.63 -17.49
C LYS A 187 18.66 -15.90 -17.42
N LYS A 188 17.50 -15.85 -16.76
CA LYS A 188 16.65 -17.01 -16.45
C LYS A 188 15.33 -17.01 -17.23
N SER A 189 14.83 -15.83 -17.60
CA SER A 189 13.50 -15.67 -18.21
C SER A 189 13.43 -14.40 -19.07
N THR A 190 12.43 -14.34 -19.95
CA THR A 190 12.11 -13.08 -20.65
C THR A 190 11.52 -12.10 -19.64
N ILE A 191 12.05 -10.90 -19.52
CA ILE A 191 11.60 -9.92 -18.52
C ILE A 191 10.81 -8.79 -19.18
N GLN A 192 9.59 -8.57 -18.71
CA GLN A 192 8.84 -7.35 -18.95
C GLN A 192 8.91 -6.45 -17.70
N PHE A 193 9.40 -5.23 -17.83
CA PHE A 193 9.45 -4.28 -16.72
C PHE A 193 8.20 -3.39 -16.73
N VAL A 194 7.51 -3.30 -15.58
CA VAL A 194 6.27 -2.56 -15.42
C VAL A 194 6.45 -1.47 -14.37
N GLN A 195 6.36 -0.21 -14.78
CA GLN A 195 6.49 0.93 -13.86
C GLN A 195 5.14 1.35 -13.30
N LYS A 196 5.08 1.48 -11.97
CA LYS A 196 3.91 2.01 -11.25
C LYS A 196 4.30 2.88 -10.06
N GLY A 197 3.54 3.96 -9.85
CA GLY A 197 3.59 4.79 -8.65
C GLY A 197 3.08 4.06 -7.40
N SER A 198 3.44 4.58 -6.22
CA SER A 198 2.79 4.25 -4.94
C SER A 198 2.67 2.74 -4.61
N SER A 199 1.74 2.35 -3.73
CA SER A 199 1.47 0.98 -3.29
C SER A 199 0.72 0.13 -4.34
N LEU A 200 0.37 0.70 -5.51
CA LEU A 200 -0.20 -0.02 -6.67
C LEU A 200 0.60 -1.25 -7.06
N LYS A 201 1.93 -1.23 -6.82
CA LYS A 201 2.81 -2.36 -7.09
C LYS A 201 2.41 -3.61 -6.28
N PHE A 202 2.03 -3.45 -5.02
CA PHE A 202 1.49 -4.55 -4.22
C PHE A 202 0.16 -5.06 -4.80
N CYS A 203 -0.71 -4.13 -5.21
CA CYS A 203 -2.01 -4.47 -5.79
C CYS A 203 -1.89 -5.28 -7.07
N LEU A 204 -1.05 -4.83 -8.03
CA LEU A 204 -0.80 -5.54 -9.30
C LEU A 204 -0.20 -6.93 -9.08
N LEU A 205 0.66 -7.08 -8.07
CA LEU A 205 1.23 -8.36 -7.72
C LEU A 205 0.16 -9.30 -7.13
N ALA A 206 -0.65 -8.80 -6.20
CA ALA A 206 -1.70 -9.57 -5.53
C ALA A 206 -2.84 -10.01 -6.47
N GLU A 207 -3.13 -9.25 -7.53
CA GLU A 207 -4.12 -9.61 -8.55
C GLU A 207 -3.55 -10.36 -9.76
N GLY A 208 -2.28 -10.77 -9.70
CA GLY A 208 -1.66 -11.60 -10.73
C GLY A 208 -1.31 -10.88 -12.04
N LEU A 209 -1.26 -9.55 -12.05
CA LEU A 209 -0.78 -8.79 -13.20
C LEU A 209 0.75 -8.60 -13.21
N ALA A 210 1.43 -9.02 -12.16
CA ALA A 210 2.89 -9.06 -12.06
C ALA A 210 3.38 -10.30 -11.28
N HIS A 211 4.70 -10.53 -11.27
CA HIS A 211 5.31 -11.72 -10.64
C HIS A 211 6.29 -11.37 -9.52
N ILE A 212 7.02 -10.27 -9.65
CA ILE A 212 8.03 -9.86 -8.68
C ILE A 212 7.98 -8.35 -8.50
N TYR A 213 8.08 -7.89 -7.25
CA TYR A 213 8.27 -6.48 -6.92
C TYR A 213 9.50 -6.32 -6.02
N PRO A 214 10.69 -6.03 -6.58
CA PRO A 214 11.84 -5.59 -5.81
C PRO A 214 11.73 -4.09 -5.45
N ARG A 215 12.12 -3.75 -4.23
CA ARG A 215 12.27 -2.36 -3.78
C ARG A 215 13.60 -2.22 -3.03
N PHE A 216 14.58 -1.62 -3.70
CA PHE A 216 15.92 -1.35 -3.15
C PHE A 216 16.13 0.14 -2.83
N SER A 217 15.06 0.83 -2.47
CA SER A 217 15.11 2.23 -2.02
C SER A 217 14.36 2.35 -0.70
N PRO A 218 14.73 3.30 0.16
CA PRO A 218 14.01 3.56 1.41
C PRO A 218 12.49 3.69 1.17
N THR A 219 11.75 3.11 2.10
CA THR A 219 10.30 3.26 2.28
C THR A 219 10.03 3.38 3.77
N MET A 220 8.91 3.97 4.14
CA MET A 220 8.42 3.95 5.51
C MET A 220 7.52 2.73 5.72
N GLU A 221 7.33 2.34 6.98
CA GLU A 221 6.39 1.28 7.35
C GLU A 221 5.00 1.51 6.72
N TRP A 222 4.50 2.75 6.76
CA TRP A 222 3.17 3.12 6.26
C TRP A 222 3.00 2.95 4.74
N ASP A 223 4.06 3.11 3.93
CA ASP A 223 4.05 2.82 2.48
C ASP A 223 3.80 1.33 2.17
N THR A 224 4.06 0.44 3.13
CA THR A 224 4.12 -1.01 2.90
C THR A 224 3.07 -1.80 3.67
N GLY A 225 2.60 -1.32 4.81
CA GLY A 225 1.75 -2.10 5.72
C GLY A 225 0.49 -2.63 5.04
N ALA A 226 -0.24 -1.78 4.32
CA ALA A 226 -1.50 -2.16 3.67
C ALA A 226 -1.25 -3.15 2.52
N GLY A 227 -0.25 -2.86 1.69
CA GLY A 227 0.12 -3.72 0.57
C GLY A 227 0.65 -5.07 1.02
N HIS A 228 1.42 -5.11 2.11
CA HIS A 228 1.92 -6.34 2.70
C HIS A 228 0.77 -7.18 3.29
N ALA A 229 -0.22 -6.58 3.96
CA ALA A 229 -1.40 -7.32 4.41
C ALA A 229 -2.12 -8.01 3.23
N ILE A 230 -2.36 -7.26 2.15
CA ILE A 230 -3.02 -7.76 0.94
C ILE A 230 -2.21 -8.88 0.28
N CYS A 231 -0.88 -8.70 0.14
CA CYS A 231 0.01 -9.72 -0.40
C CYS A 231 0.00 -11.00 0.46
N ASN A 232 0.11 -10.87 1.78
CA ASN A 232 0.09 -12.03 2.69
C ASN A 232 -1.22 -12.81 2.59
N ALA A 233 -2.35 -12.09 2.50
CA ALA A 233 -3.67 -12.71 2.41
C ALA A 233 -3.84 -13.57 1.14
N VAL A 234 -3.05 -13.34 0.09
CA VAL A 234 -3.07 -14.15 -1.13
C VAL A 234 -1.82 -15.01 -1.32
N GLY A 235 -1.01 -15.18 -0.28
CA GLY A 235 0.17 -16.06 -0.28
C GLY A 235 1.44 -15.50 -0.92
N ILE A 236 1.51 -14.18 -1.16
CA ILE A 236 2.74 -13.49 -1.54
C ILE A 236 3.52 -13.11 -0.29
N GLU A 237 4.82 -13.38 -0.29
CA GLU A 237 5.72 -12.96 0.78
C GLU A 237 6.33 -11.59 0.48
N VAL A 238 6.43 -10.73 1.49
CA VAL A 238 7.18 -9.46 1.43
C VAL A 238 8.43 -9.60 2.31
N ILE A 239 9.55 -9.91 1.67
CA ILE A 239 10.77 -10.38 2.34
C ILE A 239 11.80 -9.26 2.43
N ASP A 240 12.28 -8.98 3.63
CA ASP A 240 13.44 -8.13 3.88
C ASP A 240 14.70 -8.79 3.31
N VAL A 241 15.42 -8.07 2.45
CA VAL A 241 16.61 -8.57 1.75
C VAL A 241 17.77 -8.83 2.71
N THR A 242 17.89 -8.05 3.78
CA THR A 242 18.95 -8.18 4.78
C THR A 242 18.70 -9.36 5.70
N THR A 243 17.48 -9.46 6.24
CA THR A 243 17.17 -10.47 7.27
C THR A 243 16.65 -11.80 6.70
N GLN A 244 16.26 -11.82 5.42
CA GLN A 244 15.61 -12.96 4.75
C GLN A 244 14.32 -13.42 5.45
N LYS A 245 13.69 -12.53 6.21
CA LYS A 245 12.43 -12.75 6.93
C LYS A 245 11.36 -11.78 6.41
N PRO A 246 10.07 -12.04 6.68
CA PRO A 246 9.02 -11.07 6.39
C PRO A 246 9.31 -9.72 7.04
N LEU A 247 9.03 -8.62 6.34
CA LEU A 247 9.13 -7.27 6.91
C LEU A 247 8.40 -7.19 8.26
N GLN A 248 9.03 -6.56 9.23
CA GLN A 248 8.48 -6.34 10.57
C GLN A 248 8.08 -4.87 10.74
N TYR A 249 7.07 -4.66 11.57
CA TYR A 249 6.48 -3.35 11.85
C TYR A 249 6.59 -2.99 13.33
N ASN A 250 6.40 -1.72 13.64
CA ASN A 250 6.64 -1.10 14.94
C ASN A 250 8.12 -1.05 15.31
N LYS A 251 9.00 -0.98 14.31
CA LYS A 251 10.46 -0.87 14.53
C LYS A 251 10.80 0.44 15.23
N GLU A 252 11.92 0.49 15.94
CA GLU A 252 12.42 1.74 16.53
C GLU A 252 12.57 2.84 15.45
N ILE A 253 13.18 2.47 14.32
CA ILE A 253 13.26 3.30 13.12
C ILE A 253 12.23 2.78 12.12
N LEU A 254 11.26 3.62 11.76
CA LEU A 254 10.14 3.26 10.88
C LEU A 254 10.53 3.12 9.39
N ILE A 255 11.78 3.41 9.04
CA ILE A 255 12.32 3.15 7.70
C ILE A 255 12.46 1.64 7.51
N ASN A 256 11.95 1.11 6.40
CA ASN A 256 12.15 -0.27 6.01
C ASN A 256 13.50 -0.46 5.31
N ASN A 257 14.09 -1.62 5.53
CA ASN A 257 15.12 -2.14 4.64
C ASN A 257 14.55 -2.40 3.24
N SER A 258 15.46 -2.59 2.28
CA SER A 258 15.11 -3.13 0.98
C SER A 258 14.34 -4.44 1.10
N PHE A 259 13.34 -4.64 0.23
CA PHE A 259 12.50 -5.83 0.24
C PHE A 259 12.23 -6.37 -1.17
N ILE A 260 11.81 -7.62 -1.24
CA ILE A 260 11.32 -8.26 -2.46
C ILE A 260 9.97 -8.90 -2.16
N CYS A 261 8.97 -8.59 -2.96
CA CYS A 261 7.70 -9.29 -2.96
C CYS A 261 7.67 -10.35 -4.07
N ARG A 262 7.27 -11.57 -3.73
CA ARG A 262 7.07 -12.67 -4.70
C ARG A 262 6.18 -13.75 -4.09
N THR A 263 5.52 -14.53 -4.96
CA THR A 263 4.90 -15.79 -4.53
C THR A 263 5.99 -16.76 -4.06
N LYS A 264 5.65 -17.65 -3.11
CA LYS A 264 6.49 -18.81 -2.84
C LYS A 264 6.57 -19.61 -4.13
N ARG A 265 7.71 -19.54 -4.82
CA ARG A 265 8.02 -20.59 -5.82
C ARG A 265 8.11 -21.86 -4.99
N ASP A 266 7.30 -22.87 -5.33
CA ASP A 266 7.63 -24.22 -4.92
C ASP A 266 9.10 -24.41 -5.31
N ILE A 267 9.96 -24.50 -4.28
CA ILE A 267 11.34 -24.90 -4.50
C ILE A 267 11.20 -26.35 -4.91
N ILE A 268 11.07 -26.59 -6.22
CA ILE A 268 11.28 -27.89 -6.81
C ILE A 268 12.76 -28.17 -6.51
N LYS A 269 12.98 -28.86 -5.39
CA LYS A 269 14.25 -29.49 -5.05
C LYS A 269 14.51 -30.65 -6.01
#